data_AF-J9ER60-F1
#
_entry.id   AF-J9ER60-F1
#
_cell.length_a   1.000
_cell.length_b   1.000
_cell.length_c   1.000
_cell.angle_alpha   90.00
_cell.angle_beta   90.00
_cell.angle_gamma   90.00
#
_symmetry.space_group_name_H-M   'P 1'
#
loop_
_entity.id
_entity.type
_entity.pdbx_description
1 polymer ?
#
loop_
_entity_poly.entity_id
_entity_poly.type
_entity_poly.pdbx_seq_one_letter_code
_entity_poly.pdbx_strand_id
1 'polypeptide(L)'
;VHNVSAVEEMSRHYGERHVPLKKYGFKPDFWVSIADAMAVECVILDMANHQPTETVMAWSQLTSLMFTSIRDGYYAALRFQRQTLKKPVDSIKSSKKSATSIAEKFVS
;
A
#
# COMPACT_ATOMS: atom_id res chain seq x y z
N VAL A 1 -18.41 -14.84 -8.06
CA VAL A 1 -17.05 -14.54 -7.52
C VAL A 1 -17.05 -14.88 -6.03
N HIS A 2 -16.46 -16.00 -5.61
CA HIS A 2 -16.78 -16.60 -4.30
C HIS A 2 -15.93 -16.12 -3.10
N ASN A 3 -15.00 -15.18 -3.28
CA ASN A 3 -14.31 -14.56 -2.14
C ASN A 3 -13.78 -13.15 -2.48
N VAL A 4 -14.65 -12.14 -2.35
CA VAL A 4 -14.31 -10.73 -2.58
C VAL A 4 -13.19 -10.28 -1.63
N SER A 5 -13.28 -10.66 -0.35
CA SER A 5 -12.29 -10.29 0.67
C SER A 5 -10.88 -10.81 0.37
N ALA A 6 -10.76 -12.01 -0.23
CA ALA A 6 -9.47 -12.52 -0.66
C ALA A 6 -8.85 -11.69 -1.80
N VAL A 7 -9.68 -11.19 -2.73
CA VAL A 7 -9.22 -10.29 -3.80
C VAL A 7 -8.74 -8.97 -3.20
N GLU A 8 -9.54 -8.37 -2.31
CA GLU A 8 -9.18 -7.12 -1.63
C GLU A 8 -7.87 -7.26 -0.84
N GLU A 9 -7.70 -8.34 -0.08
CA GLU A 9 -6.50 -8.56 0.73
C GLU A 9 -5.26 -8.78 -0.14
N MET A 10 -5.38 -9.59 -1.20
CA MET A 10 -4.28 -9.80 -2.15
C MET A 10 -3.89 -8.49 -2.85
N SER A 11 -4.88 -7.73 -3.30
CA SER A 11 -4.70 -6.42 -3.92
C SER A 11 -4.03 -5.43 -2.95
N ARG A 12 -4.45 -5.42 -1.68
CA ARG A 12 -3.85 -4.58 -0.65
C ARG A 12 -2.37 -4.93 -0.43
N HIS A 13 -2.05 -6.20 -0.23
CA HIS A 13 -0.66 -6.67 -0.07
C HIS A 13 0.20 -6.37 -1.30
N TYR A 14 -0.36 -6.44 -2.51
CA TYR A 14 0.33 -6.02 -3.72
C TYR A 14 0.74 -4.54 -3.65
N GLY A 15 -0.19 -3.66 -3.25
CA GLY A 15 0.10 -2.23 -3.06
C GLY A 15 1.14 -1.95 -1.99
N GLU A 16 1.08 -2.64 -0.85
CA GLU A 16 2.05 -2.52 0.25
C GLU A 16 3.48 -2.83 -0.21
N ARG A 17 3.67 -3.90 -0.99
CA ARG A 17 4.97 -4.30 -1.54
C ARG A 17 5.58 -3.28 -2.51
N HIS A 18 4.80 -2.34 -3.02
CA HIS A 18 5.29 -1.29 -3.93
C HIS A 18 5.84 -0.06 -3.21
N VAL A 19 5.56 0.12 -1.91
CA VAL A 19 6.06 1.27 -1.14
C VAL A 19 7.58 1.45 -1.21
N PRO A 20 8.41 0.38 -1.08
CA PRO A 20 9.86 0.51 -1.21
C PRO A 20 10.34 1.03 -2.57
N LEU A 21 9.53 0.90 -3.62
CA LEU A 21 9.87 1.35 -4.97
C LEU A 21 9.74 2.87 -5.14
N LYS A 22 9.10 3.56 -4.19
CA LYS A 22 8.96 5.03 -4.21
C LYS A 22 10.31 5.74 -4.34
N LYS A 23 11.37 5.22 -3.73
CA LYS A 23 12.73 5.80 -3.82
C LYS A 23 13.33 5.72 -5.23
N TYR A 24 12.79 4.86 -6.09
CA TYR A 24 13.14 4.73 -7.51
C TYR A 24 12.17 5.51 -8.42
N GLY A 25 11.31 6.36 -7.87
CA GLY A 25 10.39 7.21 -8.65
C GLY A 25 9.02 6.60 -8.94
N PHE A 26 8.70 5.43 -8.35
CA PHE A 26 7.37 4.84 -8.48
C PHE A 26 6.26 5.80 -8.00
N LYS A 27 5.17 5.92 -8.78
CA LYS A 27 3.97 6.70 -8.45
C LYS A 27 2.73 5.81 -8.54
N PRO A 28 1.78 5.91 -7.57
CA PRO A 28 0.50 5.20 -7.64
C PRO A 28 -0.31 5.50 -8.92
N ASP A 29 -0.10 6.66 -9.55
CA ASP A 29 -0.77 7.06 -10.80
C ASP A 29 -0.49 6.08 -11.95
N PHE A 30 0.63 5.35 -11.92
CA PHE A 30 0.91 4.31 -12.92
C PHE A 30 -0.15 3.21 -12.93
N TRP A 31 -0.78 2.96 -11.79
CA TRP A 31 -1.87 1.98 -11.72
C TRP A 31 -3.15 2.45 -12.39
N VAL A 32 -3.36 3.75 -12.62
CA VAL A 32 -4.55 4.25 -13.34
C VAL A 32 -4.53 3.74 -14.77
N SER A 33 -3.42 3.97 -15.49
CA SER A 33 -3.27 3.50 -16.86
C SER A 33 -3.30 1.97 -16.97
N ILE A 34 -2.79 1.26 -15.96
CA ILE A 34 -2.85 -0.21 -15.94
C ILE A 34 -4.30 -0.68 -15.72
N ALA A 35 -5.06 -0.03 -14.84
CA ALA A 35 -6.47 -0.37 -14.60
C ALA A 35 -7.33 -0.19 -15.85
N ASP A 36 -7.15 0.94 -16.55
CA ASP A 36 -7.86 1.25 -17.78
C ASP A 36 -7.53 0.22 -18.87
N ALA A 37 -6.23 -0.07 -19.06
CA ALA A 37 -5.80 -1.09 -20.02
C ALA A 37 -6.36 -2.48 -19.68
N MET A 38 -6.30 -2.89 -18.41
CA MET A 38 -6.86 -4.18 -17.99
C MET A 38 -8.36 -4.27 -18.23
N ALA A 39 -9.12 -3.21 -17.90
CA ALA A 39 -10.57 -3.20 -18.12
C ALA A 39 -10.90 -3.36 -19.61
N VAL A 40 -10.20 -2.63 -20.49
CA VAL A 40 -10.42 -2.69 -21.94
C VAL A 40 -10.06 -4.05 -22.51
N GLU A 41 -8.85 -4.55 -22.25
CA GLU A 41 -8.37 -5.80 -22.81
C GLU A 41 -9.21 -6.99 -22.33
N CYS A 42 -9.57 -7.04 -21.04
CA CYS A 42 -10.41 -8.12 -20.52
C CYS A 42 -11.83 -8.08 -21.08
N VAL A 43 -12.42 -6.89 -21.28
CA VAL A 43 -13.73 -6.76 -21.94
C VAL A 43 -13.67 -7.27 -23.38
N ILE A 44 -12.66 -6.87 -24.16
CA ILE A 44 -12.51 -7.29 -25.56
C ILE A 44 -12.41 -8.82 -25.67
N LEU A 45 -11.63 -9.45 -24.79
CA LEU A 45 -11.47 -10.91 -24.77
C LEU A 45 -12.75 -11.65 -24.36
N ASP A 46 -13.50 -11.09 -23.41
CA ASP A 46 -14.68 -11.74 -22.84
C ASP A 46 -15.96 -11.55 -23.69
N MET A 47 -15.99 -10.50 -24.51
CA MET A 47 -17.08 -10.24 -25.47
C MET A 47 -17.23 -11.34 -26.54
N ALA A 48 -16.25 -12.22 -26.70
CA ALA A 48 -16.39 -13.41 -27.55
C ALA A 48 -17.38 -14.45 -26.98
N ASN A 49 -17.68 -14.40 -25.68
CA ASN A 49 -18.49 -15.41 -24.98
C ASN A 49 -19.71 -14.83 -24.25
N HIS A 50 -19.68 -13.55 -23.86
CA HIS A 50 -20.72 -12.91 -23.05
C HIS A 50 -21.22 -11.60 -23.67
N GLN A 51 -22.37 -11.10 -23.22
CA GLN A 51 -22.95 -9.86 -23.74
C GLN A 51 -22.07 -8.65 -23.43
N PRO A 52 -21.90 -7.69 -24.36
CA PRO A 52 -21.01 -6.55 -24.17
C PRO A 52 -21.31 -5.70 -22.93
N THR A 53 -22.60 -5.55 -22.60
CA THR A 53 -23.02 -4.79 -21.42
C THR A 53 -22.65 -5.51 -20.12
N GLU A 54 -22.80 -6.83 -20.08
CA GLU A 54 -22.46 -7.65 -18.92
C GLU A 54 -20.95 -7.69 -18.67
N THR A 55 -20.14 -7.84 -19.73
CA THR A 55 -18.67 -7.86 -19.62
C THR A 55 -18.15 -6.52 -19.14
N VAL A 56 -18.58 -5.41 -19.73
CA VAL A 56 -18.18 -4.06 -19.31
C VAL A 56 -18.49 -3.82 -17.84
N MET A 57 -19.71 -4.16 -17.39
CA MET A 57 -20.07 -4.01 -15.99
C MET A 57 -19.21 -4.86 -15.06
N ALA A 58 -19.05 -6.15 -15.37
CA ALA A 58 -18.31 -7.08 -14.52
C ALA A 58 -16.82 -6.70 -14.38
N TRP A 59 -16.16 -6.43 -15.51
CA TRP A 59 -14.74 -6.07 -15.51
C TRP A 59 -14.49 -4.71 -14.88
N SER A 60 -15.36 -3.73 -15.10
CA SER A 60 -15.24 -2.41 -14.45
C SER A 60 -15.37 -2.49 -12.93
N GLN A 61 -16.29 -3.32 -12.42
CA GLN A 61 -16.44 -3.54 -10.98
C GLN A 61 -15.21 -4.23 -10.38
N LEU A 62 -14.70 -5.27 -11.05
CA LEU A 62 -13.54 -6.02 -10.58
C LEU A 62 -12.27 -5.17 -10.58
N THR A 63 -11.98 -4.45 -11.66
CA THR A 63 -10.80 -3.58 -11.73
C THR A 63 -10.89 -2.43 -10.72
N SER A 64 -12.07 -1.82 -10.57
CA SER A 64 -12.30 -0.79 -9.57
C SER A 64 -12.02 -1.29 -8.14
N LEU A 65 -12.49 -2.50 -7.81
CA LEU A 65 -12.23 -3.15 -6.52
C LEU A 65 -10.72 -3.34 -6.32
N MET A 66 -10.06 -4.06 -7.24
CA MET A 66 -8.63 -4.38 -7.13
C MET A 66 -7.77 -3.12 -7.01
N PHE A 67 -7.95 -2.14 -7.89
CA PHE A 67 -7.10 -0.96 -7.95
C PHE A 67 -7.38 0.06 -6.84
N THR A 68 -8.57 0.04 -6.26
CA THR A 68 -8.83 0.78 -5.02
C THR A 68 -8.11 0.12 -3.84
N SER A 69 -8.25 -1.19 -3.65
CA SER A 69 -7.56 -1.92 -2.59
C SER A 69 -6.02 -1.84 -2.70
N ILE A 70 -5.47 -1.88 -3.93
CA ILE A 70 -4.03 -1.66 -4.19
C ILE A 70 -3.58 -0.28 -3.69
N ARG A 71 -4.30 0.79 -4.06
CA ARG A 71 -3.95 2.15 -3.63
C ARG A 71 -4.08 2.30 -2.11
N ASP A 72 -5.11 1.72 -1.52
CA ASP A 72 -5.32 1.75 -0.07
C ASP A 72 -4.19 1.07 0.69
N GLY A 73 -3.77 -0.13 0.26
CA GLY A 73 -2.62 -0.83 0.83
C GLY A 73 -1.33 -0.02 0.74
N TYR A 74 -1.05 0.54 -0.43
CA TYR A 74 0.12 1.41 -0.63
C TYR A 74 0.13 2.61 0.31
N TYR A 75 -0.99 3.34 0.41
CA TYR A 75 -1.07 4.52 1.26
C TYR A 75 -1.06 4.16 2.75
N ALA A 76 -1.70 3.06 3.16
CA ALA A 76 -1.67 2.57 4.54
C ALA A 76 -0.23 2.24 4.98
N ALA A 77 0.51 1.44 4.19
CA ALA A 77 1.90 1.09 4.48
C ALA A 77 2.84 2.31 4.43
N LEU A 78 2.64 3.23 3.47
CA LEU A 78 3.43 4.46 3.40
C LEU A 78 3.20 5.37 4.63
N ARG A 79 1.96 5.47 5.13
CA ARG A 79 1.64 6.19 6.37
C ARG A 79 2.29 5.51 7.58
N PHE A 80 2.21 4.19 7.68
CA PHE A 80 2.85 3.42 8.74
C PHE A 80 4.36 3.63 8.78
N GLN A 81 5.06 3.52 7.63
CA GLN A 81 6.50 3.78 7.54
C GLN A 81 6.88 5.19 8.02
N ARG A 82 6.07 6.21 7.69
CA ARG A 82 6.30 7.58 8.16
C ARG A 82 6.15 7.70 9.67
N GLN A 83 5.21 6.97 10.28
CA GLN A 83 5.01 6.97 11.73
C GLN A 83 6.13 6.22 12.46
N THR A 84 6.61 5.09 11.91
CA THR A 84 7.71 4.33 12.50
C THR A 84 9.04 5.07 12.41
N LEU A 85 9.31 5.77 11.30
CA LEU A 85 10.50 6.61 11.14
C LEU A 85 10.47 7.87 12.03
N LYS A 86 9.27 8.33 12.40
CA LYS A 86 9.07 9.48 13.29
C LYS A 86 9.22 9.16 14.77
N LYS A 87 9.41 7.90 15.18
CA LYS A 87 9.82 7.61 16.57
C LYS A 87 11.20 8.22 16.80
N PRO A 88 11.31 9.33 17.56
CA PRO A 88 12.59 9.96 17.77
C PRO A 88 13.42 9.08 18.69
N VAL A 89 14.72 9.29 18.59
CA VAL A 89 15.81 8.82 19.43
C VAL A 89 15.69 9.34 20.88
N ASP A 90 14.50 9.33 21.49
CA ASP A 90 14.30 9.74 22.88
C ASP A 90 14.66 8.64 23.88
N SER A 91 14.75 7.38 23.40
CA SER A 91 15.33 6.27 24.18
C SER A 91 16.84 6.47 24.47
N ILE A 92 17.60 7.13 23.60
CA ILE A 92 19.04 7.33 23.80
C ILE A 92 19.33 8.54 24.71
N LYS A 93 18.47 9.56 24.75
CA LYS A 93 18.63 10.71 25.67
C LYS A 93 18.29 10.36 27.13
N SER A 94 17.39 9.41 27.37
CA SER A 94 17.08 8.93 28.73
C SER A 94 18.27 8.21 29.38
N SER A 95 19.01 7.39 28.62
CA SER A 95 20.18 6.67 29.14
C SER A 95 21.37 7.57 29.49
N LYS A 96 21.58 8.68 28.75
CA LYS A 96 22.68 9.62 29.02
C LYS A 96 22.48 10.46 30.28
N LYS A 97 21.23 10.81 30.65
CA LYS A 97 20.95 11.56 31.90
C LYS A 97 21.15 10.73 33.16
N SER A 98 20.94 9.41 33.09
CA SER A 98 21.18 8.51 34.21
C SER A 98 22.68 8.32 34.47
N ALA A 99 23.51 8.23 33.41
CA ALA A 99 24.95 8.07 33.53
C ALA A 99 25.67 9.30 34.13
N THR A 100 25.27 10.52 33.75
CA THR A 100 25.84 11.75 34.34
C THR A 100 25.44 11.94 35.80
N SER A 101 24.19 11.61 36.17
CA SER A 101 23.74 11.74 37.56
C SER A 101 24.43 10.76 38.52
N ILE A 102 24.86 9.58 38.04
CA ILE A 102 25.61 8.61 38.85
C ILE A 102 27.06 9.07 39.04
N ALA A 103 27.68 9.66 38.02
CA ALA A 103 29.06 10.17 38.09
C ALA A 103 29.21 11.36 39.06
N GLU A 104 28.22 12.26 39.11
CA GLU A 104 28.24 13.43 40.01
C GLU A 104 28.10 13.04 41.50
N LYS A 105 27.48 11.89 41.81
CA LYS A 105 27.32 11.39 43.19
C LYS A 105 28.57 10.71 43.76
N PHE A 106 29.55 10.37 42.91
CA PHE A 106 30.81 9.75 43.35
C PHE A 106 31.95 10.75 43.56
N VAL A 107 31.74 12.03 43.22
CA VAL A 107 32.74 13.10 43.27
C VAL A 107 32.44 14.14 44.37
N SER A 108 31.34 14.01 45.11
CA SER A 108 31.06 14.72 46.37
C SER A 108 31.17 13.78 47.56
#